data_AF-A0A3D1ESC3-F1
#
_entry.id   AF-A0A3D1ESC3-F1
#
_cell.length_a   1.000
_cell.length_b   1.000
_cell.length_c   1.000
_cell.angle_alpha   90.00
_cell.angle_beta   90.00
_cell.angle_gamma   90.00
#
_symmetry.space_group_name_H-M   'P 1'
#
loop_
_entity.id
_entity.type
_entity.pdbx_description
1 polymer ?
#
loop_
_entity_poly.entity_id
_entity_poly.type
_entity_poly.pdbx_seq_one_letter_code
_entity_poly.pdbx_strand_id
1 'polypeptide(L)'
;MIATTLAVMVACGAKSAQGAVSSRLSDSIGKATARVVHPGGGRIERSVLETVRSWPGIEIAVGRMDGSLTLERADGAKDPETQSKRRVVVTAEGIEIPTEYDVRTLRVAEGTLPTGPSEVLLDKLAAQKLDAGIGTELLIQ
;
A
#
# COMPACT_ATOMS: atom_id res chain seq x y z
N MET A 1 59.51 -21.59 -28.68
CA MET A 1 58.62 -21.90 -27.55
C MET A 1 59.01 -21.00 -26.39
N ILE A 2 58.12 -20.09 -25.98
CA ILE A 2 57.80 -19.72 -24.58
C ILE A 2 56.55 -18.85 -24.71
N ALA A 3 55.45 -19.34 -24.15
CA ALA A 3 54.16 -18.69 -24.10
C ALA A 3 54.19 -17.58 -23.03
N THR A 4 53.54 -16.46 -23.31
CA THR A 4 53.35 -15.36 -22.34
C THR A 4 52.06 -15.64 -21.55
N THR A 5 52.22 -15.95 -20.27
CA THR A 5 51.11 -16.19 -19.33
C THR A 5 50.50 -14.85 -18.89
N LEU A 6 49.18 -14.71 -19.09
CA LEU A 6 48.37 -13.57 -18.66
C LEU A 6 48.22 -13.59 -17.13
N ALA A 7 48.82 -12.62 -16.43
CA ALA A 7 48.59 -12.38 -15.01
C ALA A 7 47.41 -11.42 -14.83
N VAL A 8 46.19 -11.96 -14.69
CA VAL A 8 45.07 -11.24 -14.07
C VAL A 8 44.65 -12.06 -12.86
N MET A 9 45.23 -11.74 -11.71
CA MET A 9 44.76 -12.21 -10.41
C MET A 9 44.13 -11.05 -9.63
N VAL A 10 42.88 -11.28 -9.25
CA VAL A 10 42.27 -10.91 -7.95
C VAL A 10 42.09 -9.42 -7.64
N ALA A 11 40.96 -8.86 -8.11
CA ALA A 11 40.31 -7.74 -7.41
C ALA A 11 38.77 -7.68 -7.58
N CYS A 12 38.16 -8.44 -8.50
CA CYS A 12 36.70 -8.41 -8.69
C CYS A 12 35.91 -9.46 -7.88
N GLY A 13 36.57 -10.39 -7.19
CA GLY A 13 35.87 -11.45 -6.45
C GLY A 13 35.26 -11.00 -5.12
N ALA A 14 36.01 -10.25 -4.31
CA ALA A 14 35.57 -9.89 -2.96
C ALA A 14 34.48 -8.80 -2.96
N LYS A 15 34.60 -7.76 -3.81
CA LYS A 15 33.61 -6.67 -3.85
C LYS A 15 32.27 -7.13 -4.44
N SER A 16 32.29 -7.98 -5.46
CA SER A 16 31.07 -8.52 -6.08
C SER A 16 30.41 -9.60 -5.22
N ALA A 17 31.17 -10.45 -4.52
CA ALA A 17 30.60 -11.40 -3.56
C ALA A 17 30.00 -10.69 -2.34
N GLN A 18 30.66 -9.66 -1.80
CA GLN A 18 30.15 -8.89 -0.67
C GLN A 18 28.90 -8.09 -1.04
N GLY A 19 28.86 -7.51 -2.25
CA GLY A 19 27.66 -6.83 -2.78
C GLY A 19 26.48 -7.79 -3.01
N ALA A 20 26.72 -8.96 -3.59
CA ALA A 20 25.66 -9.94 -3.87
C ALA A 20 25.14 -10.65 -2.61
N VAL A 21 25.97 -10.85 -1.58
CA VAL A 21 25.54 -11.37 -0.28
C VAL A 21 24.80 -10.29 0.50
N SER A 22 25.26 -9.04 0.48
CA SER A 22 24.55 -7.91 1.12
C SER A 22 23.17 -7.69 0.50
N SER A 23 23.05 -7.68 -0.83
CA SER A 23 21.75 -7.45 -1.48
C SER A 23 20.76 -8.57 -1.19
N ARG A 24 21.21 -9.84 -1.23
CA ARG A 24 20.34 -10.99 -0.94
C ARG A 24 19.99 -11.11 0.54
N LEU A 25 20.87 -10.70 1.45
CA LEU A 25 20.57 -10.68 2.88
C LEU A 25 19.61 -9.52 3.23
N SER A 26 19.79 -8.34 2.63
CA SER A 26 18.86 -7.21 2.75
C SER A 26 17.48 -7.51 2.16
N ASP A 27 17.40 -8.26 1.06
CA ASP A 27 16.13 -8.69 0.47
C ASP A 27 15.47 -9.85 1.26
N SER A 28 16.27 -10.66 1.97
CA SER A 28 15.77 -11.83 2.74
C SER A 28 15.40 -11.49 4.19
N ILE A 29 15.97 -10.43 4.76
CA ILE A 29 15.44 -9.80 5.98
C ILE A 29 14.26 -8.95 5.51
N GLY A 30 13.08 -9.58 5.38
CA GLY A 30 11.88 -8.90 4.91
C GLY A 30 11.75 -7.51 5.55
N LYS A 31 11.50 -6.48 4.72
CA LYS A 31 11.39 -5.08 5.12
C LYS A 31 10.72 -4.99 6.49
N ALA A 32 11.51 -4.69 7.52
CA ALA A 32 10.99 -4.64 8.89
C ALA A 32 10.04 -3.45 8.96
N THR A 33 8.74 -3.72 8.99
CA THR A 33 7.71 -2.69 9.10
C THR A 33 7.37 -2.48 10.57
N ALA A 34 7.21 -1.22 10.96
CA ALA A 34 6.71 -0.84 12.27
C ALA A 34 5.52 0.11 12.09
N ARG A 35 4.58 0.06 13.03
CA ARG A 35 3.44 0.98 13.07
C ARG A 35 3.55 1.87 14.29
N VAL A 36 3.56 3.18 14.06
CA VAL A 36 3.39 4.18 15.12
C VAL A 36 1.89 4.37 15.34
N VAL A 37 1.43 4.18 16.58
CA VAL A 37 0.03 4.31 16.96
C VAL A 37 -0.10 5.25 18.15
N HIS A 38 -1.20 6.00 18.21
CA HIS A 38 -1.53 6.77 19.40
C HIS A 38 -1.97 5.81 20.52
N PRO A 39 -1.43 5.87 21.76
CA PRO A 39 -1.75 4.93 22.83
C PRO A 39 -3.25 4.84 23.16
N GLY A 40 -3.96 5.97 23.08
CA GLY A 40 -5.41 6.03 23.25
C GLY A 40 -6.25 5.88 21.98
N GLY A 41 -5.66 5.47 20.85
CA GLY A 41 -6.38 5.34 19.56
C GLY A 41 -6.81 6.67 18.93
N GLY A 42 -6.20 7.79 19.34
CA GLY A 42 -6.46 9.12 18.80
C GLY A 42 -5.78 9.38 17.46
N ARG A 43 -6.09 10.53 16.86
CA ARG A 43 -5.42 11.01 15.65
C ARG A 43 -3.98 11.43 15.97
N ILE A 44 -3.07 11.18 15.03
CA ILE A 44 -1.69 11.64 15.09
C ILE A 44 -1.58 12.87 14.18
N GLU A 45 -1.00 13.94 14.68
CA GLU A 45 -0.75 15.16 13.90
C GLU A 45 0.17 14.88 12.71
N ARG A 46 -0.10 15.55 11.59
CA ARG A 46 0.67 15.32 10.34
C ARG A 46 2.16 15.60 10.51
N SER A 47 2.53 16.55 11.37
CA SER A 47 3.93 16.89 11.68
C SER A 47 4.73 15.73 12.28
N VAL A 48 4.07 14.78 12.95
CA VAL A 48 4.74 13.58 13.50
C VAL A 48 5.23 12.67 12.38
N LEU A 49 4.50 12.59 11.26
CA LEU A 49 4.93 11.80 10.09
C LEU A 49 6.25 12.32 9.53
N GLU A 50 6.41 13.65 9.43
CA GLU A 50 7.68 14.26 8.98
C GLU A 50 8.82 13.96 9.95
N THR A 51 8.53 13.91 11.24
CA THR A 51 9.51 13.48 12.25
C THR A 51 9.93 12.02 12.04
N VAL A 52 8.98 11.12 11.84
CA VAL A 52 9.26 9.68 11.60
C VAL A 52 10.06 9.48 10.31
N ARG A 53 9.76 10.23 9.25
CA ARG A 53 10.53 10.22 7.98
C ARG A 53 11.99 10.62 8.18
N SER A 54 12.28 11.45 9.18
CA SER A 54 13.65 11.89 9.51
C SER A 54 14.45 10.90 10.37
N TRP A 55 13.82 9.83 10.88
CA TRP A 55 14.51 8.89 11.75
C TRP A 55 15.59 8.09 11.00
N PRO A 56 16.79 7.89 11.59
CA PRO A 56 17.85 7.10 10.97
C PRO A 56 17.38 5.67 10.66
N GLY A 57 17.64 5.21 9.44
CA GLY A 57 17.30 3.86 8.99
C GLY A 57 15.85 3.67 8.53
N ILE A 58 15.01 4.71 8.57
CA ILE A 58 13.68 4.68 7.94
C ILE A 58 13.83 4.97 6.44
N GLU A 59 13.54 3.96 5.62
CA GLU A 59 13.51 4.10 4.16
C GLU A 59 12.24 4.82 3.69
N ILE A 60 11.10 4.48 4.30
CA ILE A 60 9.78 4.97 3.91
C ILE A 60 8.85 5.04 5.14
N ALA A 61 8.08 6.12 5.24
CA ALA A 61 7.01 6.28 6.21
C ALA A 61 5.81 6.97 5.58
N VAL A 62 4.62 6.41 5.83
CA VAL A 62 3.36 6.82 5.23
C VAL A 62 2.30 7.06 6.31
N GLY A 63 1.50 8.10 6.11
CA GLY A 63 0.34 8.37 6.93
C GLY A 63 -0.84 7.48 6.55
N ARG A 64 -1.62 7.06 7.56
CA ARG A 64 -2.86 6.31 7.36
C ARG A 64 -3.96 6.83 8.27
N MET A 65 -5.19 6.70 7.81
CA MET A 65 -6.39 6.95 8.58
C MET A 65 -7.29 5.74 8.47
N ASP A 66 -7.95 5.37 9.56
CA ASP A 66 -9.04 4.40 9.53
C ASP A 66 -10.32 5.04 10.04
N GLY A 67 -11.45 4.50 9.58
CA GLY A 67 -12.75 4.98 9.97
C GLY A 67 -13.85 4.06 9.46
N SER A 68 -15.09 4.43 9.76
CA SER A 68 -16.26 3.78 9.18
C SER A 68 -16.97 4.76 8.26
N LEU A 69 -17.30 4.30 7.06
CA LEU A 69 -18.06 5.08 6.07
C LEU A 69 -19.33 4.34 5.71
N THR A 70 -20.41 5.10 5.52
CA THR A 70 -21.63 4.60 4.89
C THR A 70 -21.58 4.97 3.42
N LEU A 71 -21.60 3.95 2.55
CA LEU A 71 -21.56 4.11 1.10
C LEU A 71 -22.93 3.78 0.50
N GLU A 72 -23.34 4.55 -0.50
CA GLU A 72 -24.56 4.36 -1.29
C GLU A 72 -24.24 4.60 -2.77
N ARG A 73 -24.95 3.93 -3.70
CA ARG A 73 -24.79 4.24 -5.13
C ARG A 73 -25.36 5.61 -5.50
N ALA A 74 -24.59 6.40 -6.25
CA ALA A 74 -24.99 7.75 -6.66
C ALA A 74 -26.16 7.75 -7.65
N ASP A 75 -26.28 6.70 -8.47
CA ASP A 75 -27.38 6.52 -9.42
C ASP A 75 -28.71 6.14 -8.76
N GLY A 76 -28.74 5.97 -7.43
CA GLY A 76 -29.92 5.64 -6.66
C GLY A 76 -30.43 4.21 -6.88
N ALA A 77 -29.59 3.31 -7.42
CA ALA A 77 -29.97 1.91 -7.61
C ALA A 77 -30.46 1.27 -6.31
N LYS A 78 -31.51 0.47 -6.46
CA LYS A 78 -32.20 -0.20 -5.37
C LYS A 78 -31.95 -1.69 -5.40
N ASP A 79 -32.01 -2.29 -4.22
CA ASP A 79 -32.05 -3.74 -4.11
C ASP A 79 -33.40 -4.26 -4.67
N PRO A 80 -33.38 -5.22 -5.60
CA PRO A 80 -34.58 -5.66 -6.30
C PRO A 80 -35.58 -6.39 -5.38
N GLU A 81 -35.10 -7.06 -4.33
CA GLU A 81 -35.94 -7.80 -3.40
C GLU A 81 -36.61 -6.86 -2.39
N THR A 82 -35.84 -5.94 -1.82
CA THR A 82 -36.32 -5.07 -0.73
C THR A 82 -36.81 -3.70 -1.21
N GLN A 83 -36.53 -3.32 -2.45
CA GLN A 83 -36.80 -1.98 -3.03
C GLN A 83 -36.14 -0.82 -2.25
N SER A 84 -35.22 -1.14 -1.35
CA SER A 84 -34.44 -0.18 -0.57
C SER A 84 -33.20 0.28 -1.34
N LYS A 85 -32.64 1.44 -0.99
CA LYS A 85 -31.39 1.90 -1.61
C LYS A 85 -30.25 0.93 -1.28
N ARG A 86 -29.39 0.63 -2.25
CA ARG A 86 -28.19 -0.18 -1.99
C ARG A 86 -27.19 0.63 -1.18
N ARG A 87 -27.07 0.28 0.10
CA ARG A 87 -26.21 0.96 1.08
C ARG A 87 -25.41 -0.06 1.89
N VAL A 88 -24.16 0.25 2.18
CA VAL A 88 -23.29 -0.59 3.01
C VAL A 88 -22.46 0.28 3.95
N VAL A 89 -22.29 -0.19 5.19
CA VAL A 89 -21.32 0.38 6.13
C VAL A 89 -20.03 -0.43 5.98
N VAL A 90 -18.92 0.26 5.73
CA VAL A 90 -17.59 -0.35 5.57
C VAL A 90 -16.61 0.23 6.58
N THR A 91 -15.57 -0.55 6.87
CA THR A 91 -14.33 0.00 7.42
C THR A 91 -13.53 0.56 6.25
N ALA A 92 -13.14 1.83 6.33
CA ALA A 92 -12.37 2.52 5.32
C ALA A 92 -10.94 2.79 5.80
N GLU A 93 -9.98 2.65 4.90
CA GLU A 93 -8.58 3.01 5.13
C GLU A 93 -8.21 4.14 4.16
N GLY A 94 -7.91 5.33 4.69
CA GLY A 94 -7.29 6.42 3.96
C GLY A 94 -5.78 6.25 3.94
N ILE A 95 -5.17 6.38 2.76
CA ILE A 95 -3.74 6.12 2.53
C ILE A 95 -3.08 7.25 1.73
N GLU A 96 -1.77 7.44 1.87
CA GLU A 96 -0.99 8.33 1.01
C GLU A 96 -0.61 7.62 -0.30
N ILE A 97 -1.35 7.91 -1.36
CA ILE A 97 -1.10 7.36 -2.72
C ILE A 97 -0.02 8.19 -3.44
N PRO A 98 0.88 7.56 -4.21
CA PRO A 98 1.07 6.11 -4.36
C PRO A 98 2.05 5.50 -3.35
N THR A 99 2.66 6.31 -2.48
CA THR A 99 3.75 5.91 -1.57
C THR A 99 3.38 4.73 -0.66
N GLU A 100 2.11 4.59 -0.28
CA GLU A 100 1.61 3.42 0.46
C GLU A 100 1.91 2.08 -0.24
N TYR A 101 1.93 2.04 -1.57
CA TYR A 101 2.10 0.81 -2.35
C TYR A 101 3.53 0.25 -2.30
N ASP A 102 4.51 1.08 -1.97
CA ASP A 102 5.90 0.66 -1.73
C ASP A 102 6.09 0.04 -0.33
N VAL A 103 5.16 0.34 0.60
CA VAL A 103 5.12 -0.22 1.96
C VAL A 103 4.29 -1.51 2.00
N ARG A 104 3.10 -1.49 1.41
CA ARG A 104 2.18 -2.63 1.40
C ARG A 104 1.77 -2.96 -0.03
N THR A 105 2.05 -4.19 -0.45
CA THR A 105 1.56 -4.72 -1.72
C THR A 105 0.07 -5.07 -1.61
N LEU A 106 -0.78 -4.24 -2.19
CA LEU A 106 -2.20 -4.53 -2.38
C LEU A 106 -2.39 -5.31 -3.68
N ARG A 107 -3.15 -6.42 -3.62
CA ARG A 107 -3.54 -7.18 -4.81
C ARG A 107 -4.96 -6.82 -5.19
N VAL A 108 -5.13 -6.36 -6.43
CA VAL A 108 -6.44 -6.02 -6.99
C VAL A 108 -6.95 -7.22 -7.78
N ALA A 109 -8.20 -7.63 -7.52
CA ALA A 109 -8.83 -8.73 -8.24
C ALA A 109 -9.34 -8.27 -9.63
N GLU A 110 -9.83 -7.04 -9.73
CA GLU A 110 -10.39 -6.44 -10.94
C GLU A 110 -10.12 -4.93 -10.95
N GLY A 111 -9.74 -4.36 -12.09
CA GLY A 111 -9.42 -2.94 -12.24
C GLY A 111 -7.98 -2.58 -11.88
N THR A 112 -7.77 -1.37 -11.37
CA THR A 112 -6.44 -0.83 -11.01
C THR A 112 -6.46 -0.23 -9.62
N LEU A 113 -5.29 -0.05 -9.00
CA LEU A 113 -5.18 0.64 -7.72
C LEU A 113 -5.59 2.11 -7.87
N PRO A 114 -6.25 2.71 -6.86
CA PRO A 114 -6.52 4.13 -6.85
C PRO A 114 -5.27 4.97 -7.11
N THR A 115 -5.40 5.97 -7.96
CA THR A 115 -4.36 6.93 -8.34
C THR A 115 -4.71 8.35 -7.90
N GLY A 116 -5.99 8.61 -7.63
CA GLY A 116 -6.50 9.92 -7.23
C GLY A 116 -7.36 9.89 -5.95
N PRO A 117 -7.68 11.07 -5.40
CA PRO A 117 -8.40 11.21 -4.13
C PRO A 117 -9.88 10.85 -4.20
N SER A 118 -10.47 10.79 -5.40
CA SER A 118 -11.87 10.43 -5.63
C SER A 118 -12.06 8.98 -6.07
N GLU A 119 -11.00 8.19 -6.01
CA GLU A 119 -11.01 6.77 -6.38
C GLU A 119 -10.96 5.90 -5.12
N VAL A 120 -11.67 4.79 -5.16
CA VAL A 120 -11.81 3.87 -4.02
C VAL A 120 -11.65 2.45 -4.51
N LEU A 121 -10.88 1.66 -3.77
CA LEU A 121 -10.85 0.21 -3.92
C LEU A 121 -11.83 -0.41 -2.93
N LEU A 122 -12.82 -1.16 -3.43
CA LEU A 122 -13.75 -1.91 -2.60
C LEU A 122 -13.26 -3.33 -2.39
N ASP A 123 -13.48 -3.87 -1.18
CA ASP A 123 -13.44 -5.31 -1.01
C ASP A 123 -14.62 -5.96 -1.74
N LYS A 124 -14.46 -7.26 -2.04
CA LYS A 124 -15.43 -8.01 -2.84
C LYS A 124 -16.84 -8.01 -2.23
N LEU A 125 -16.95 -8.07 -0.90
CA LEU A 125 -18.25 -8.14 -0.23
C LEU A 125 -18.97 -6.79 -0.29
N ALA A 126 -18.25 -5.69 -0.08
CA ALA A 126 -18.81 -4.34 -0.23
C ALA A 126 -19.28 -4.08 -1.67
N ALA A 127 -18.46 -4.46 -2.66
CA ALA A 127 -18.83 -4.35 -4.08
C ALA A 127 -20.10 -5.16 -4.41
N GLN A 128 -20.20 -6.40 -3.91
CA GLN A 128 -21.39 -7.24 -4.12
C GLN A 128 -22.66 -6.67 -3.47
N LYS A 129 -22.57 -6.17 -2.24
CA LYS A 129 -23.73 -5.57 -1.54
C LYS A 129 -24.23 -4.30 -2.23
N LEU A 130 -23.30 -3.51 -2.76
CA LEU A 130 -23.61 -2.33 -3.55
C LEU A 130 -24.03 -2.68 -4.98
N ASP A 131 -23.79 -3.90 -5.45
CA ASP A 131 -23.87 -4.26 -6.88
C ASP A 131 -23.03 -3.29 -7.73
N ALA A 132 -21.82 -2.98 -7.26
CA ALA A 132 -20.93 -1.99 -7.85
C ALA A 132 -19.81 -2.67 -8.66
N GLY A 133 -19.57 -2.16 -9.87
CA GLY A 133 -18.43 -2.48 -10.72
C GLY A 133 -17.52 -1.27 -10.94
N ILE A 134 -16.48 -1.44 -11.77
CA ILE A 134 -15.58 -0.34 -12.17
C ILE A 134 -16.40 0.80 -12.78
N GLY A 135 -16.15 2.04 -12.32
CA GLY A 135 -16.86 3.22 -12.77
C GLY A 135 -18.20 3.49 -12.08
N THR A 136 -18.63 2.63 -11.14
CA THR A 136 -19.80 2.93 -10.32
C THR A 136 -19.49 4.09 -9.38
N GLU A 137 -20.27 5.17 -9.47
CA GLU A 137 -20.16 6.32 -8.58
C GLU A 137 -20.85 6.05 -7.25
N LEU A 138 -20.17 6.41 -6.15
CA LEU A 138 -20.64 6.21 -4.78
C LEU A 138 -20.73 7.54 -4.03
N LEU A 139 -21.72 7.64 -3.16
CA LEU A 139 -21.89 8.73 -2.21
C LEU A 139 -21.48 8.26 -0.81
N ILE A 140 -20.71 9.11 -0.13
CA ILE A 140 -20.48 8.99 1.32
C ILE A 140 -21.65 9.69 2.02
N GLN A 141 -22.25 9.02 3.01
CA GLN A 141 -23.37 9.54 3.80
C GLN A 141 -22.94 9.94 5.20
#